data_AF-A0A5R8VGB8-F1
#
_entry.id   AF-A0A5R8VGB8-F1
#
_cell.length_a   1.000
_cell.length_b   1.000
_cell.length_c   1.000
_cell.angle_alpha   90.00
_cell.angle_beta   90.00
_cell.angle_gamma   90.00
#
_symmetry.space_group_name_H-M   'P 1'
#
loop_
_entity.id
_entity.type
_entity.pdbx_description
1 polymer ?
#
loop_
_entity_poly.entity_id
_entity_poly.type
_entity_poly.pdbx_seq_one_letter_code
_entity_poly.pdbx_strand_id
1 'polypeptide(L)'
;MTTSVEGWDFSTDCTLRGEVVINAAELLRSTGLLSIEHVLLVAQVECSSTLVRTTNSLFLSEDKGSAYTVDVRLPPGQYASQISASLHLVLGHDVPTVPDPTIASRTGARLASSEVSKLELGAKGSLFPTEALDFSGSLPSGVPWLMNLTYEDLDDAFLGAARLFVNTAHPAGRVALDNEHANAPLIRSALRVDIVRSLILQVASQERSVFDASREFDPESIGHVIASFCKHEFKADLASVARMITSDPIEFETRMQAAFGYLQQLDGE
;
A
#
# COMPACT_ATOMS: atom_id res chain seq x y z
N MET A 1 -4.63 -21.55 1.09
CA MET A 1 -4.03 -21.40 2.44
C MET A 1 -3.92 -19.90 2.67
N THR A 2 -4.63 -19.35 3.66
CA THR A 2 -4.63 -17.90 3.92
C THR A 2 -3.47 -17.61 4.86
N THR A 3 -2.47 -16.92 4.36
CA THR A 3 -1.31 -16.51 5.15
C THR A 3 -1.55 -15.06 5.58
N SER A 4 -1.26 -14.72 6.83
CA SER A 4 -1.37 -13.35 7.35
C SER A 4 0.02 -12.82 7.67
N VAL A 5 0.28 -11.56 7.35
CA VAL A 5 1.53 -10.90 7.78
C VAL A 5 1.31 -10.33 9.17
N GLU A 6 1.91 -10.98 10.18
CA GLU A 6 1.92 -10.47 11.55
C GLU A 6 2.69 -9.14 11.63
N GLY A 7 2.08 -8.14 12.28
CA GLY A 7 2.72 -6.83 12.49
C GLY A 7 2.72 -5.89 11.28
N TRP A 8 1.95 -6.19 10.22
CA TRP A 8 1.79 -5.27 9.09
C TRP A 8 0.86 -4.12 9.45
N ASP A 9 1.34 -2.88 9.30
CA ASP A 9 0.55 -1.65 9.38
C ASP A 9 0.62 -0.86 8.06
N PHE A 10 -0.30 0.09 7.88
CA PHE A 10 -0.42 0.89 6.65
C PHE A 10 0.78 1.83 6.40
N SER A 11 1.64 2.03 7.41
CA SER A 11 2.86 2.84 7.36
C SER A 11 4.13 2.02 7.10
N THR A 12 4.06 0.69 7.16
CA THR A 12 5.24 -0.17 7.09
C THR A 12 5.62 -0.47 5.65
N ASP A 13 6.89 -0.23 5.32
CA ASP A 13 7.50 -0.67 4.07
C ASP A 13 7.63 -2.20 4.13
N CYS A 14 6.93 -2.90 3.24
CA CYS A 14 6.91 -4.35 3.23
C CYS A 14 7.53 -4.85 1.93
N THR A 15 8.26 -5.97 1.99
CA THR A 15 8.74 -6.66 0.79
C THR A 15 8.18 -8.07 0.79
N LEU A 16 7.48 -8.42 -0.29
CA LEU A 16 7.03 -9.77 -0.52
C LEU A 16 8.09 -10.50 -1.34
N ARG A 17 8.67 -11.56 -0.77
CA ARG A 17 9.62 -12.43 -1.47
C ARG A 17 8.88 -13.62 -2.06
N GLY A 18 8.97 -13.78 -3.38
CA GLY A 18 8.54 -14.97 -4.09
C GLY A 18 9.74 -15.88 -4.34
N GLU A 19 9.62 -17.16 -4.01
CA GLU A 19 10.66 -18.17 -4.23
C GLU A 19 10.12 -19.29 -5.10
N VAL A 20 10.93 -19.73 -6.08
CA VAL A 20 10.58 -20.85 -6.97
C VAL A 20 11.79 -21.73 -7.22
N VAL A 21 11.56 -23.04 -7.28
CA VAL A 21 12.56 -24.01 -7.74
C VAL A 21 12.20 -24.46 -9.15
N ILE A 22 13.12 -24.30 -10.09
CA ILE A 22 12.95 -24.58 -11.50
C ILE A 22 13.91 -25.68 -11.92
N ASN A 23 13.38 -26.76 -12.47
CA ASN A 23 14.17 -27.74 -13.20
C ASN A 23 14.29 -27.28 -14.66
N ALA A 24 15.46 -26.74 -15.02
CA ALA A 24 15.69 -26.18 -16.35
C ALA A 24 15.48 -27.22 -17.47
N ALA A 25 15.99 -28.44 -17.29
CA ALA A 25 15.84 -29.51 -18.27
C ALA A 25 14.36 -29.88 -18.49
N GLU A 26 13.57 -29.92 -17.41
CA GLU A 26 12.13 -30.18 -17.48
C GLU A 26 11.39 -29.04 -18.18
N LEU A 27 11.69 -27.78 -17.82
CA LEU A 27 11.07 -26.61 -18.40
C LEU A 27 11.30 -26.55 -19.91
N LEU A 28 12.55 -26.70 -20.36
CA LEU A 28 12.89 -26.69 -21.78
C LEU A 28 12.22 -27.84 -22.53
N ARG A 29 12.23 -29.06 -21.96
CA ARG A 29 11.58 -30.22 -22.57
C ARG A 29 10.07 -30.06 -22.70
N SER A 30 9.41 -29.50 -21.69
CA SER A 30 7.95 -29.34 -21.65
C SER A 30 7.43 -28.15 -22.45
N THR A 31 8.26 -27.12 -22.66
CA THR A 31 7.88 -25.91 -23.40
C THR A 31 8.39 -25.89 -24.84
N GLY A 32 9.34 -26.77 -25.19
CA GLY A 32 10.01 -26.77 -26.50
C GLY A 32 10.99 -25.62 -26.71
N LEU A 33 11.30 -24.86 -25.66
CA LEU A 33 12.26 -23.76 -25.71
C LEU A 33 13.70 -24.27 -25.74
N LEU A 34 14.57 -23.50 -26.41
CA LEU A 34 15.98 -23.85 -26.59
C LEU A 34 16.89 -23.34 -25.46
N SER A 35 16.47 -22.29 -24.74
CA SER A 35 17.23 -21.70 -23.64
C SER A 35 16.28 -21.16 -22.58
N ILE A 36 16.69 -21.30 -21.32
CA ILE A 36 15.98 -20.78 -20.16
C ILE A 36 16.15 -19.26 -20.02
N GLU A 37 17.20 -18.70 -20.63
CA GLU A 37 17.48 -17.26 -20.62
C GLU A 37 16.41 -16.44 -21.36
N HIS A 38 15.58 -17.08 -22.18
CA HIS A 38 14.42 -16.43 -22.79
C HIS A 38 13.23 -16.29 -21.84
N VAL A 39 13.32 -16.84 -20.63
CA VAL A 39 12.22 -16.90 -19.66
C VAL A 39 12.44 -15.89 -18.55
N LEU A 40 11.39 -15.13 -18.25
CA LEU A 40 11.28 -14.24 -17.10
C LEU A 40 10.49 -14.94 -15.99
N LEU A 41 11.01 -14.87 -14.77
CA LEU A 41 10.20 -15.04 -13.57
C LEU A 41 9.60 -13.68 -13.20
N VAL A 42 8.27 -13.61 -13.17
CA VAL A 42 7.52 -12.41 -12.82
C VAL A 42 6.78 -12.67 -11.52
N ALA A 43 7.02 -11.84 -10.51
CA ALA A 43 6.14 -11.73 -9.36
C ALA A 43 5.14 -10.60 -9.59
N GLN A 44 3.89 -10.89 -9.25
CA GLN A 44 2.79 -9.96 -9.38
C GLN A 44 2.02 -9.93 -8.06
N VAL A 45 1.80 -8.72 -7.57
CA VAL A 45 0.97 -8.45 -6.41
C VAL A 45 -0.14 -7.48 -6.81
N GLU A 46 -1.36 -7.83 -6.46
CA GLU A 46 -2.55 -7.05 -6.73
C GLU A 46 -3.33 -6.80 -5.45
N CYS A 47 -3.85 -5.59 -5.30
CA CYS A 47 -4.75 -5.20 -4.25
C CYS A 47 -6.05 -4.71 -4.88
N SER A 48 -7.10 -5.53 -4.80
CA SER A 48 -8.39 -5.21 -5.43
C SER A 48 -9.05 -3.97 -4.83
N SER A 49 -8.74 -3.67 -3.58
CA SER A 49 -9.34 -2.58 -2.83
C SER A 49 -8.77 -1.20 -3.13
N THR A 50 -7.46 -1.13 -3.37
CA THR A 50 -6.76 0.10 -3.77
C THR A 50 -6.50 0.17 -5.27
N LEU A 51 -6.89 -0.89 -6.01
CA LEU A 51 -6.66 -1.09 -7.43
C LEU A 51 -5.17 -1.00 -7.83
N VAL A 52 -4.28 -1.16 -6.85
CA VAL A 52 -2.84 -1.15 -7.09
C VAL A 52 -2.41 -2.52 -7.55
N ARG A 53 -1.61 -2.53 -8.62
CA ARG A 53 -0.87 -3.68 -9.10
C ARG A 53 0.60 -3.32 -9.15
N THR A 54 1.44 -4.16 -8.58
CA THR A 54 2.90 -4.03 -8.70
C THR A 54 3.48 -5.35 -9.14
N THR A 55 4.46 -5.25 -10.02
CA THR A 55 5.20 -6.39 -10.54
C THR A 55 6.68 -6.15 -10.38
N ASN A 56 7.43 -7.22 -10.14
CA ASN A 56 8.87 -7.24 -10.34
C ASN A 56 9.25 -8.51 -11.09
N SER A 57 10.38 -8.49 -11.79
CA SER A 57 10.77 -9.60 -12.64
C SER A 57 12.28 -9.75 -12.75
N LEU A 58 12.73 -10.96 -13.05
CA LEU A 58 14.11 -11.27 -13.37
C LEU A 58 14.21 -12.32 -14.48
N PHE A 59 15.27 -12.26 -15.27
CA PHE A 59 15.61 -13.32 -16.21
C PHE A 59 16.16 -14.53 -15.47
N LEU A 60 15.69 -15.71 -15.88
CA LEU A 60 16.31 -16.96 -15.48
C LEU A 60 17.68 -17.08 -16.14
N SER A 61 18.60 -17.77 -15.47
CA SER A 61 19.97 -17.89 -15.94
C SER A 61 20.58 -19.17 -15.39
N GLU A 62 21.28 -19.92 -16.22
CA GLU A 62 21.82 -21.23 -15.86
C GLU A 62 22.86 -21.14 -14.71
N ASP A 63 23.53 -20.00 -14.57
CA ASP A 63 24.53 -19.75 -13.53
C ASP A 63 23.95 -19.67 -12.11
N LYS A 64 22.65 -19.36 -11.96
CA LYS A 64 21.95 -19.26 -10.66
C LYS A 64 21.43 -20.59 -10.14
N GLY A 65 21.62 -21.68 -10.88
CA GLY A 65 21.14 -23.01 -10.51
C GLY A 65 19.62 -23.14 -10.63
N SER A 66 18.98 -23.80 -9.66
CA SER A 66 17.55 -24.12 -9.71
C SER A 66 16.65 -23.24 -8.84
N ALA A 67 17.18 -22.47 -7.89
CA ALA A 67 16.39 -21.66 -6.98
C ALA A 67 16.44 -20.18 -7.37
N TYR A 68 15.27 -19.57 -7.55
CA TYR A 68 15.12 -18.18 -7.97
C TYR A 68 14.24 -17.43 -6.99
N THR A 69 14.65 -16.21 -6.66
CA THR A 69 13.92 -15.31 -5.75
C THR A 69 13.66 -13.97 -6.41
N VAL A 70 12.44 -13.47 -6.28
CA VAL A 70 12.02 -12.16 -6.79
C VAL A 70 11.30 -11.42 -5.68
N ASP A 71 11.79 -10.22 -5.39
CA ASP A 71 11.28 -9.38 -4.31
C ASP A 71 10.36 -8.30 -4.90
N VAL A 72 9.13 -8.19 -4.41
CA VAL A 72 8.19 -7.12 -4.75
C VAL A 72 8.07 -6.19 -3.56
N ARG A 73 8.50 -4.94 -3.73
CA ARG A 73 8.28 -3.91 -2.71
C ARG A 73 6.82 -3.50 -2.70
N LEU A 74 6.25 -3.44 -1.51
CA LEU A 74 4.91 -2.95 -1.22
C LEU A 74 5.08 -1.62 -0.47
N PRO A 75 5.09 -0.47 -1.17
CA PRO A 75 5.24 0.80 -0.50
C PRO A 75 4.15 0.99 0.56
N PRO A 76 4.46 1.68 1.67
CA PRO A 76 3.48 2.04 2.68
C PRO A 76 2.27 2.68 2.02
N GLY A 77 1.08 2.41 2.55
CA GLY A 77 -0.16 3.07 2.22
C GLY A 77 -0.67 2.93 0.78
N GLN A 78 -0.22 1.90 0.05
CA GLN A 78 -0.74 1.57 -1.29
C GLN A 78 -1.55 0.27 -1.33
N TYR A 79 -1.46 -0.53 -0.27
CA TYR A 79 -2.09 -1.83 -0.15
C TYR A 79 -2.98 -1.84 1.09
N ALA A 80 -4.09 -2.57 1.06
CA ALA A 80 -5.02 -2.61 2.19
C ALA A 80 -5.89 -3.87 2.16
N SER A 81 -6.24 -4.36 3.36
CA SER A 81 -7.08 -5.55 3.61
C SER A 81 -6.54 -6.87 3.08
N GLN A 82 -6.49 -7.05 1.77
CA GLN A 82 -6.05 -8.29 1.15
C GLN A 82 -5.26 -8.00 -0.11
N ILE A 83 -4.16 -8.74 -0.30
CA ILE A 83 -3.44 -8.80 -1.56
C ILE A 83 -3.50 -10.20 -2.14
N SER A 84 -3.49 -10.26 -3.46
CA SER A 84 -3.31 -11.48 -4.22
C SER A 84 -1.92 -11.45 -4.84
N ALA A 85 -1.10 -12.45 -4.51
CA ALA A 85 0.25 -12.61 -5.01
C ALA A 85 0.36 -13.85 -5.89
N SER A 86 1.09 -13.75 -6.99
CA SER A 86 1.33 -14.87 -7.90
C SER A 86 2.68 -14.77 -8.58
N LEU A 87 3.22 -15.92 -8.96
CA LEU A 87 4.43 -16.05 -9.76
C LEU A 87 4.07 -16.58 -11.14
N HIS A 88 4.70 -16.03 -12.17
CA HIS A 88 4.52 -16.46 -13.54
C HIS A 88 5.86 -16.68 -14.21
N LEU A 89 5.95 -17.75 -15.00
CA LEU A 89 6.98 -17.89 -16.01
C LEU A 89 6.43 -17.37 -17.33
N VAL A 90 7.10 -16.38 -17.91
CA VAL A 90 6.70 -15.77 -19.18
C VAL A 90 7.89 -15.71 -20.12
N LEU A 91 7.64 -15.71 -21.42
CA LEU A 91 8.68 -15.38 -22.40
C LEU A 91 9.05 -13.91 -22.28
N GLY A 92 10.33 -13.63 -22.07
CA GLY A 92 10.87 -12.27 -22.04
C GLY A 92 11.13 -11.69 -23.43
N HIS A 93 11.25 -12.54 -24.46
CA HIS A 93 11.57 -12.17 -25.83
C HIS A 93 10.72 -12.95 -26.83
N ASP A 94 10.59 -12.43 -28.05
CA ASP A 94 10.03 -13.16 -29.17
C ASP A 94 11.02 -14.26 -29.57
N VAL A 95 10.52 -15.48 -29.73
CA VAL A 95 11.29 -16.64 -30.17
C VAL A 95 10.90 -16.92 -31.64
N PRO A 96 11.83 -17.28 -32.52
CA PRO A 96 11.51 -17.58 -33.93
C PRO A 96 10.34 -18.55 -34.04
N THR A 97 9.39 -18.26 -34.94
CA THR A 97 8.17 -19.04 -35.12
C THR A 97 8.51 -20.51 -35.37
N VAL A 98 8.18 -21.36 -34.40
CA VAL A 98 8.39 -22.81 -34.49
C VAL A 98 7.22 -23.43 -35.26
N PRO A 99 7.42 -24.50 -36.07
CA PRO A 99 6.33 -25.12 -36.83
C PRO A 99 5.19 -25.66 -35.96
N ASP A 100 5.49 -25.96 -34.69
CA ASP A 100 4.51 -26.41 -33.71
C ASP A 100 3.77 -25.19 -33.10
N PRO A 101 2.47 -25.01 -33.35
CA PRO A 101 1.70 -23.87 -32.85
C PRO A 101 1.46 -23.93 -31.33
N THR A 102 1.83 -25.03 -30.67
CA THR A 102 1.71 -25.18 -29.21
C THR A 102 2.89 -24.56 -28.46
N ILE A 103 3.99 -24.23 -29.16
CA ILE A 103 5.15 -23.59 -28.56
C ILE A 103 4.94 -22.08 -28.51
N ALA A 104 5.05 -21.52 -27.30
CA ALA A 104 5.00 -20.08 -27.09
C ALA A 104 6.16 -19.39 -27.85
N SER A 105 5.83 -18.34 -28.61
CA SER A 105 6.81 -17.63 -29.46
C SER A 105 6.79 -16.11 -29.28
N ARG A 106 5.84 -15.58 -28.50
CA ARG A 106 5.64 -14.14 -28.32
C ARG A 106 6.05 -13.72 -26.92
N THR A 107 6.69 -12.56 -26.83
CA THR A 107 7.00 -11.88 -25.58
C THR A 107 5.72 -11.72 -24.75
N GLY A 108 5.81 -12.02 -23.46
CA GLY A 108 4.69 -12.01 -22.52
C GLY A 108 3.82 -13.27 -22.57
N ALA A 109 4.07 -14.21 -23.48
CA ALA A 109 3.37 -15.49 -23.48
C ALA A 109 3.68 -16.24 -22.17
N ARG A 110 2.62 -16.68 -21.50
CA ARG A 110 2.71 -17.32 -20.19
C ARG A 110 2.94 -18.82 -20.33
N LEU A 111 4.04 -19.30 -19.77
CA LEU A 111 4.44 -20.70 -19.79
C LEU A 111 3.89 -21.47 -18.59
N ALA A 112 3.92 -20.84 -17.42
CA ALA A 112 3.42 -21.42 -16.19
C ALA A 112 2.95 -20.32 -15.23
N SER A 113 2.08 -20.70 -14.29
CA SER A 113 1.65 -19.85 -13.18
C SER A 113 1.67 -20.66 -11.90
N SER A 114 2.03 -20.01 -10.80
CA SER A 114 1.70 -20.53 -9.48
C SER A 114 0.20 -20.44 -9.22
N GLU A 115 -0.24 -21.12 -8.17
CA GLU A 115 -1.50 -20.74 -7.53
C GLU A 115 -1.43 -19.29 -7.03
N VAL A 116 -2.58 -18.63 -6.97
CA VAL A 116 -2.69 -17.29 -6.40
C VAL A 116 -2.73 -17.40 -4.87
N SER A 117 -1.72 -16.86 -4.22
CA SER A 117 -1.65 -16.76 -2.77
C SER A 117 -2.38 -15.50 -2.32
N LYS A 118 -3.43 -15.66 -1.52
CA LYS A 118 -4.12 -14.53 -0.89
C LYS A 118 -3.53 -14.28 0.49
N LEU A 119 -3.09 -13.05 0.69
CA LEU A 119 -2.50 -12.58 1.93
C LEU A 119 -3.40 -11.52 2.52
N GLU A 120 -3.92 -11.74 3.72
CA GLU A 120 -4.60 -10.69 4.47
C GLU A 120 -3.54 -9.72 5.00
N LEU A 121 -3.66 -8.45 4.63
CA LEU A 121 -2.91 -7.32 5.13
C LEU A 121 -3.72 -6.66 6.24
N GLY A 122 -3.22 -6.81 7.46
CA GLY A 122 -3.95 -6.49 8.68
C GLY A 122 -4.59 -7.75 9.27
N ALA A 123 -4.47 -7.90 10.58
CA ALA A 123 -5.41 -8.75 11.30
C ALA A 123 -6.82 -8.16 11.07
N LYS A 124 -7.78 -9.01 10.68
CA LYS A 124 -9.24 -8.75 10.56
C LYS A 124 -9.66 -7.26 10.54
N GLY A 125 -10.03 -6.77 9.35
CA GLY A 125 -10.80 -5.54 9.17
C GLY A 125 -9.99 -4.33 8.71
N SER A 126 -10.44 -3.71 7.60
CA SER A 126 -10.32 -2.28 7.26
C SER A 126 -9.62 -1.93 5.93
N LEU A 127 -10.42 -1.40 5.00
CA LEU A 127 -10.01 -0.44 3.97
C LEU A 127 -10.31 0.95 4.52
N PHE A 128 -9.41 1.91 4.32
CA PHE A 128 -9.68 3.28 4.74
C PHE A 128 -10.91 3.83 4.00
N PRO A 129 -12.02 4.16 4.68
CA PRO A 129 -13.29 4.45 3.99
C PRO A 129 -13.19 5.75 3.16
N THR A 130 -13.17 5.63 1.84
CA THR A 130 -12.91 6.75 0.91
C THR A 130 -14.06 6.94 -0.09
N GLU A 131 -14.44 8.20 -0.35
CA GLU A 131 -15.44 8.61 -1.34
C GLU A 131 -14.90 9.69 -2.27
N ALA A 132 -15.11 9.53 -3.58
CA ALA A 132 -14.76 10.53 -4.57
C ALA A 132 -16.02 11.25 -5.06
N LEU A 133 -16.08 12.57 -4.92
CA LEU A 133 -17.23 13.38 -5.35
C LEU A 133 -16.84 14.81 -5.71
N ASP A 134 -17.70 15.50 -6.44
CA ASP A 134 -17.52 16.91 -6.78
C ASP A 134 -17.96 17.79 -5.60
N PHE A 135 -17.03 18.55 -5.03
CA PHE A 135 -17.34 19.37 -3.84
C PHE A 135 -18.16 20.62 -4.17
N SER A 136 -18.28 21.02 -5.45
CA SER A 136 -18.92 22.27 -5.87
C SER A 136 -20.37 22.46 -5.38
N GLY A 137 -21.09 21.39 -5.03
CA GLY A 137 -22.48 21.44 -4.59
C GLY A 137 -22.69 21.51 -3.07
N SER A 138 -21.79 20.95 -2.25
CA SER A 138 -22.08 20.66 -0.84
C SER A 138 -20.88 20.68 0.10
N LEU A 139 -19.66 20.75 -0.41
CA LEU A 139 -18.42 20.75 0.38
C LEU A 139 -17.52 21.93 -0.02
N PRO A 140 -16.45 22.24 0.74
CA PRO A 140 -15.56 23.34 0.39
C PRO A 140 -14.83 23.07 -0.94
N SER A 141 -15.26 23.70 -2.04
CA SER A 141 -14.74 23.41 -3.39
C SER A 141 -13.26 23.70 -3.59
N GLY A 142 -12.66 24.56 -2.74
CA GLY A 142 -11.27 24.96 -2.81
C GLY A 142 -10.27 23.98 -2.21
N VAL A 143 -10.73 22.87 -1.62
CA VAL A 143 -9.82 21.85 -1.04
C VAL A 143 -9.81 20.57 -1.89
N PRO A 144 -8.67 19.86 -1.96
CA PRO A 144 -8.55 18.64 -2.75
C PRO A 144 -9.16 17.41 -2.08
N TRP A 145 -9.26 17.41 -0.75
CA TRP A 145 -9.83 16.35 0.06
C TRP A 145 -10.30 16.89 1.41
N LEU A 146 -11.12 16.11 2.10
CA LEU A 146 -11.62 16.38 3.44
C LEU A 146 -11.61 15.08 4.25
N MET A 147 -11.02 15.10 5.43
CA MET A 147 -11.09 14.00 6.38
C MET A 147 -12.16 14.28 7.42
N ASN A 148 -13.14 13.39 7.52
CA ASN A 148 -14.19 13.44 8.52
C ASN A 148 -14.04 12.28 9.50
N LEU A 149 -14.10 12.58 10.80
CA LEU A 149 -14.17 11.58 11.85
C LEU A 149 -15.39 11.91 12.71
N THR A 150 -16.38 11.01 12.71
CA THR A 150 -17.63 11.19 13.46
C THR A 150 -17.79 10.05 14.44
N TYR A 151 -17.72 10.36 15.73
CA TYR A 151 -17.72 9.39 16.82
C TYR A 151 -18.21 10.05 18.10
N GLU A 152 -18.68 9.24 19.04
CA GLU A 152 -19.07 9.67 20.39
C GLU A 152 -18.00 9.29 21.41
N ASP A 153 -17.33 8.14 21.21
CA ASP A 153 -16.23 7.67 22.04
C ASP A 153 -15.04 7.19 21.18
N LEU A 154 -13.83 7.25 21.74
CA LEU A 154 -12.64 6.71 21.09
C LEU A 154 -12.66 5.17 20.98
N ASP A 155 -13.51 4.50 21.75
CA ASP A 155 -13.76 3.06 21.62
C ASP A 155 -14.71 2.72 20.45
N ASP A 156 -15.30 3.72 19.78
CA ASP A 156 -16.08 3.48 18.57
C ASP A 156 -15.23 2.87 17.44
N ALA A 157 -15.85 2.03 16.62
CA ALA A 157 -15.19 1.36 15.51
C ALA A 157 -14.67 2.38 14.48
N PHE A 158 -13.35 2.36 14.22
CA PHE A 158 -12.70 3.33 13.33
C PHE A 158 -13.32 3.35 11.94
N LEU A 159 -13.63 2.17 11.39
CA LEU A 159 -14.23 2.02 10.06
C LEU A 159 -15.62 2.65 9.91
N GLY A 160 -16.40 2.71 11.00
CA GLY A 160 -17.71 3.34 10.99
C GLY A 160 -17.62 4.86 11.13
N ALA A 161 -16.58 5.35 11.79
CA ALA A 161 -16.41 6.75 12.14
C ALA A 161 -15.60 7.57 11.12
N ALA A 162 -14.62 6.93 10.47
CA ALA A 162 -13.68 7.60 9.59
C ALA A 162 -14.19 7.64 8.14
N ARG A 163 -14.12 8.81 7.50
CA ARG A 163 -14.42 8.98 6.08
C ARG A 163 -13.50 9.99 5.42
N LEU A 164 -12.80 9.58 4.36
CA LEU A 164 -12.07 10.46 3.47
C LEU A 164 -12.93 10.82 2.26
N PHE A 165 -13.15 12.11 2.02
CA PHE A 165 -13.75 12.61 0.81
C PHE A 165 -12.67 13.21 -0.10
N VAL A 166 -12.66 12.85 -1.38
CA VAL A 166 -11.72 13.36 -2.38
C VAL A 166 -12.47 14.15 -3.44
N ASN A 167 -12.03 15.39 -3.67
CA ASN A 167 -12.70 16.33 -4.55
C ASN A 167 -12.32 16.08 -6.02
N THR A 168 -13.25 15.56 -6.82
CA THR A 168 -13.02 15.28 -8.25
C THR A 168 -12.94 16.55 -9.11
N ALA A 169 -13.47 17.67 -8.64
CA ALA A 169 -13.36 18.96 -9.32
C ALA A 169 -11.98 19.61 -9.11
N HIS A 170 -11.29 19.30 -8.02
CA HIS A 170 -9.97 19.86 -7.72
C HIS A 170 -8.85 19.09 -8.47
N PRO A 171 -7.89 19.76 -9.13
CA PRO A 171 -6.79 19.09 -9.85
C PRO A 171 -6.02 18.09 -8.99
N ALA A 172 -5.60 18.48 -7.79
CA ALA A 172 -4.90 17.57 -6.87
C ALA A 172 -5.77 16.41 -6.38
N GLY A 173 -7.10 16.58 -6.27
CA GLY A 173 -8.00 15.48 -5.92
C GLY A 173 -8.09 14.43 -7.05
N ARG A 174 -8.12 14.87 -8.31
CA ARG A 174 -8.01 13.96 -9.46
C ARG A 174 -6.67 13.22 -9.49
N VAL A 175 -5.57 13.93 -9.26
CA VAL A 175 -4.23 13.32 -9.19
C VAL A 175 -4.12 12.32 -8.03
N ALA A 176 -4.82 12.56 -6.91
CA ALA A 176 -4.86 11.62 -5.80
C ALA A 176 -5.56 10.29 -6.15
N LEU A 177 -6.53 10.34 -7.06
CA LEU A 177 -7.29 9.16 -7.55
C LEU A 177 -6.63 8.48 -8.76
N ASP A 178 -5.81 9.23 -9.50
CA ASP A 178 -5.10 8.75 -10.69
C ASP A 178 -3.70 8.25 -10.33
N ASN A 179 -3.57 6.94 -10.16
CA ASN A 179 -2.31 6.31 -9.75
C ASN A 179 -1.19 6.42 -10.81
N GLU A 180 -1.53 6.65 -12.08
CA GLU A 180 -0.58 6.73 -13.20
C GLU A 180 -0.06 8.15 -13.44
N HIS A 181 -0.68 9.15 -12.80
CA HIS A 181 -0.25 10.54 -12.94
C HIS A 181 1.17 10.75 -12.38
N ALA A 182 2.02 11.46 -13.12
CA ALA A 182 3.43 11.68 -12.74
C ALA A 182 3.58 12.29 -11.32
N ASN A 183 2.67 13.18 -10.94
CA ASN A 183 2.64 13.81 -9.61
C ASN A 183 1.89 13.01 -8.53
N ALA A 184 1.34 11.84 -8.83
CA ALA A 184 0.58 11.04 -7.87
C ALA A 184 1.40 10.68 -6.60
N PRO A 185 2.70 10.32 -6.69
CA PRO A 185 3.50 10.07 -5.49
C PRO A 185 3.58 11.28 -4.56
N LEU A 186 3.85 12.47 -5.13
CA LEU A 186 3.91 13.74 -4.41
C LEU A 186 2.57 14.05 -3.72
N ILE A 187 1.46 13.98 -4.47
CA ILE A 187 0.12 14.25 -3.94
C ILE A 187 -0.27 13.25 -2.84
N ARG A 188 0.08 11.97 -2.99
CA ARG A 188 -0.16 10.96 -1.95
C ARG A 188 0.61 11.25 -0.67
N SER A 189 1.84 11.76 -0.74
CA SER A 189 2.59 12.16 0.45
C SER A 189 1.87 13.27 1.23
N ALA A 190 1.37 14.30 0.52
CA ALA A 190 0.61 15.39 1.12
C ALA A 190 -0.74 14.92 1.68
N LEU A 191 -1.44 14.05 0.96
CA LEU A 191 -2.71 13.47 1.40
C LEU A 191 -2.54 12.67 2.71
N ARG A 192 -1.48 11.86 2.83
CA ARG A 192 -1.21 11.07 4.05
C ARG A 192 -0.96 11.95 5.27
N VAL A 193 -0.10 12.95 5.10
CA VAL A 193 0.15 14.01 6.08
C VAL A 193 -1.18 14.60 6.54
N ASP A 194 -2.01 15.05 5.61
CA ASP A 194 -3.29 15.71 5.94
C ASP A 194 -4.30 14.79 6.63
N ILE A 195 -4.39 13.51 6.23
CA ILE A 195 -5.28 12.54 6.86
C ILE A 195 -4.87 12.33 8.32
N VAL A 196 -3.60 11.99 8.55
CA VAL A 196 -3.11 11.67 9.89
C VAL A 196 -3.16 12.91 10.78
N ARG A 197 -2.76 14.07 10.24
CA ARG A 197 -2.89 15.36 10.91
C ARG A 197 -4.34 15.63 11.33
N SER A 198 -5.29 15.47 10.41
CA SER A 198 -6.71 15.73 10.70
C SER A 198 -7.25 14.80 11.78
N LEU A 199 -6.91 13.50 11.71
CA LEU A 199 -7.30 12.51 12.71
C LEU A 199 -6.78 12.87 14.10
N ILE A 200 -5.48 13.14 14.22
CA ILE A 200 -4.85 13.47 15.50
C ILE A 200 -5.41 14.79 16.03
N LEU A 201 -5.57 15.83 15.19
CA LEU A 201 -6.11 17.12 15.62
C LEU A 201 -7.57 17.01 16.08
N GLN A 202 -8.41 16.26 15.37
CA GLN A 202 -9.81 16.05 15.77
C GLN A 202 -9.89 15.33 17.10
N VAL A 203 -9.10 14.27 17.30
CA VAL A 203 -9.02 13.59 18.59
C VAL A 203 -8.47 14.52 19.67
N ALA A 204 -7.33 15.15 19.47
CA ALA A 204 -6.69 16.05 20.45
C ALA A 204 -7.54 17.27 20.82
N SER A 205 -8.56 17.62 20.02
CA SER A 205 -9.52 18.68 20.34
C SER A 205 -10.55 18.29 21.41
N GLN A 206 -10.66 17.00 21.74
CA GLN A 206 -11.51 16.48 22.80
C GLN A 206 -10.99 16.85 24.20
N GLU A 207 -11.85 16.70 25.22
CA GLU A 207 -11.45 16.98 26.61
C GLU A 207 -10.25 16.14 27.05
N ARG A 208 -9.32 16.77 27.80
CA ARG A 208 -8.08 16.11 28.27
C ARG A 208 -8.34 14.85 29.10
N SER A 209 -9.50 14.75 29.75
CA SER A 209 -9.95 13.60 30.54
C SER A 209 -10.07 12.32 29.69
N VAL A 210 -10.25 12.44 28.38
CA VAL A 210 -10.34 11.31 27.44
C VAL A 210 -8.99 10.62 27.25
N PHE A 211 -7.88 11.33 27.49
CA PHE A 211 -6.50 10.89 27.29
C PHE A 211 -5.83 10.43 28.58
N ASP A 212 -6.36 9.37 29.19
CA ASP A 212 -5.63 8.65 30.24
C ASP A 212 -4.55 7.78 29.57
N ALA A 213 -3.28 7.99 29.94
CA ALA A 213 -2.16 7.22 29.41
C ALA A 213 -2.22 5.72 29.75
N SER A 214 -3.05 5.33 30.72
CA SER A 214 -3.32 3.94 31.08
C SER A 214 -4.55 3.34 30.38
N ARG A 215 -5.28 4.13 29.58
CA ARG A 215 -6.45 3.65 28.84
C ARG A 215 -6.01 2.72 27.72
N GLU A 216 -6.49 1.49 27.77
CA GLU A 216 -6.41 0.54 26.67
C GLU A 216 -7.63 0.72 25.76
N PHE A 217 -7.38 0.69 24.45
CA PHE A 217 -8.41 0.84 23.43
C PHE A 217 -8.61 -0.50 22.71
N ASP A 218 -9.85 -0.79 22.34
CA ASP A 218 -10.16 -1.95 21.52
C ASP A 218 -9.36 -1.92 20.19
N PRO A 219 -8.79 -3.03 19.70
CA PRO A 219 -7.89 -3.04 18.54
C PRO A 219 -8.45 -2.43 17.24
N GLU A 220 -9.77 -2.41 17.08
CA GLU A 220 -10.46 -1.86 15.90
C GLU A 220 -11.01 -0.44 16.12
N SER A 221 -10.74 0.15 17.29
CA SER A 221 -11.28 1.44 17.66
C SER A 221 -10.45 2.62 17.17
N ILE A 222 -11.06 3.80 17.18
CA ILE A 222 -10.42 5.07 16.83
C ILE A 222 -9.20 5.32 17.71
N GLY A 223 -9.35 5.12 19.02
CA GLY A 223 -8.29 5.34 20.00
C GLY A 223 -7.09 4.43 19.73
N HIS A 224 -7.32 3.16 19.41
CA HIS A 224 -6.23 2.22 19.11
C HIS A 224 -5.48 2.60 17.83
N VAL A 225 -6.20 2.91 16.76
CA VAL A 225 -5.61 3.30 15.47
C VAL A 225 -4.74 4.55 15.63
N ILE A 226 -5.25 5.59 16.29
CA ILE A 226 -4.54 6.86 16.43
C ILE A 226 -3.40 6.76 17.45
N ALA A 227 -3.58 6.01 18.54
CA ALA A 227 -2.50 5.74 19.49
C ALA A 227 -1.36 4.95 18.84
N SER A 228 -1.68 3.99 17.95
CA SER A 228 -0.69 3.25 17.18
C SER A 228 0.10 4.18 16.27
N PHE A 229 -0.54 5.08 15.54
CA PHE A 229 0.17 6.10 14.75
C PHE A 229 1.09 6.97 15.60
N CYS A 230 0.61 7.47 16.74
CA CYS A 230 1.44 8.27 17.65
C CYS A 230 2.68 7.49 18.11
N LYS A 231 2.50 6.22 18.47
CA LYS A 231 3.59 5.35 18.94
C LYS A 231 4.59 5.05 17.82
N HIS A 232 4.12 4.77 16.60
CA HIS A 232 4.96 4.39 15.48
C HIS A 232 5.72 5.59 14.90
N GLU A 233 5.05 6.71 14.68
CA GLU A 233 5.62 7.87 13.98
C GLU A 233 6.27 8.89 14.93
N PHE A 234 5.62 9.18 16.07
CA PHE A 234 6.11 10.18 17.02
C PHE A 234 6.93 9.58 18.16
N LYS A 235 6.99 8.23 18.25
CA LYS A 235 7.59 7.49 19.38
C LYS A 235 7.04 7.95 20.74
N ALA A 236 5.76 8.33 20.77
CA ALA A 236 5.07 8.88 21.93
C ALA A 236 3.65 8.32 22.04
N ASP A 237 3.09 8.31 23.25
CA ASP A 237 1.69 7.98 23.45
C ASP A 237 0.76 9.10 22.95
N LEU A 238 -0.52 8.77 22.74
CA LEU A 238 -1.55 9.71 22.25
C LEU A 238 -1.70 10.94 23.15
N ALA A 239 -1.66 10.79 24.47
CA ALA A 239 -1.79 11.90 25.40
C ALA A 239 -0.60 12.87 25.30
N SER A 240 0.60 12.35 25.07
CA SER A 240 1.82 13.11 24.86
C SER A 240 1.80 13.88 23.54
N VAL A 241 1.31 13.26 22.45
CA VAL A 241 1.11 13.95 21.16
C VAL A 241 0.02 15.02 21.27
N ALA A 242 -1.11 14.73 21.94
CA ALA A 242 -2.16 15.71 22.19
C ALA A 242 -1.65 16.91 23.01
N ARG A 243 -0.80 16.67 24.02
CA ARG A 243 -0.11 17.74 24.75
C ARG A 243 0.81 18.55 23.84
N MET A 244 1.62 17.88 23.01
CA MET A 244 2.53 18.52 22.06
C MET A 244 1.80 19.50 21.14
N ILE A 245 0.64 19.12 20.61
CA ILE A 245 -0.20 20.01 19.79
C ILE A 245 -0.53 21.32 20.52
N THR A 246 -0.74 21.28 21.83
CA THR A 246 -1.06 22.47 22.63
C THR A 246 0.17 23.23 23.12
N SER A 247 1.27 22.54 23.46
CA SER A 247 2.45 23.15 24.08
C SER A 247 3.49 23.62 23.07
N ASP A 248 3.63 22.90 21.97
CA ASP A 248 4.55 23.21 20.87
C ASP A 248 3.97 22.70 19.52
N PRO A 249 2.99 23.42 18.95
CA PRO A 249 2.38 23.03 17.68
C PRO A 249 3.38 23.02 16.53
N ILE A 250 4.46 23.80 16.61
CA ILE A 250 5.49 23.83 15.55
C ILE A 250 6.30 22.53 15.58
N GLU A 251 6.66 22.04 16.76
CA GLU A 251 7.32 20.74 16.90
C GLU A 251 6.43 19.61 16.38
N PHE A 252 5.13 19.62 16.69
CA PHE A 252 4.17 18.64 16.17
C PHE A 252 4.16 18.62 14.63
N GLU A 253 4.00 19.78 14.00
CA GLU A 253 3.98 19.89 12.53
C GLU A 253 5.30 19.44 11.88
N THR A 254 6.42 19.80 12.49
CA THR A 254 7.76 19.43 12.00
C THR A 254 7.95 17.91 12.03
N ARG A 255 7.57 17.27 13.14
CA ARG A 255 7.64 15.80 13.30
C ARG A 255 6.69 15.10 12.33
N MET A 256 5.48 15.63 12.15
CA MET A 256 4.48 15.08 11.24
C MET A 256 4.98 15.11 9.78
N GLN A 257 5.54 16.23 9.32
CA GLN A 257 6.13 16.32 7.98
C GLN A 257 7.33 15.37 7.79
N ALA A 258 8.19 15.25 8.81
CA ALA A 258 9.35 14.37 8.76
C ALA A 258 8.95 12.88 8.71
N ALA A 259 7.96 12.47 9.50
CA ALA A 259 7.46 11.09 9.56
C ALA A 259 6.90 10.61 8.22
N PHE A 260 6.15 11.46 7.52
CA PHE A 260 5.46 11.09 6.28
C PHE A 260 6.20 11.51 5.01
N GLY A 261 7.47 11.89 5.12
CA GLY A 261 8.31 12.25 3.98
C GLY A 261 7.70 13.37 3.13
N TYR A 262 7.13 14.40 3.78
CA TYR A 262 6.43 15.49 3.11
C TYR A 262 7.33 16.13 2.05
N LEU A 263 6.89 16.04 0.79
CA LEU A 263 7.59 16.58 -0.38
C LEU A 263 9.01 16.01 -0.64
N GLN A 264 9.37 14.84 -0.08
CA GLN A 264 10.69 14.24 -0.28
C GLN A 264 10.90 13.60 -1.68
N GLN A 265 9.87 13.50 -2.51
CA GLN A 265 9.94 12.91 -3.86
C GLN A 265 10.17 13.95 -4.97
N LEU A 266 10.86 15.04 -4.67
CA LEU A 266 11.26 16.06 -5.66
C LEU A 266 12.56 15.71 -6.40
N ASP A 267 12.96 14.44 -6.45
CA ASP A 267 14.10 14.00 -7.24
C ASP A 267 13.69 13.86 -8.70
N GLY A 268 13.85 14.97 -9.43
CA GLY A 268 13.76 15.10 -10.86
C GLY A 268 14.87 16.01 -11.38
N GLU A 269 16.11 15.54 -11.31
CA GLU A 269 17.14 15.73 -12.34
C GLU A 269 17.83 14.38 -12.63
#